data_AF-A0A2N1UJ66-F1
#
_entry.id   AF-A0A2N1UJ66-F1
#
_cell.length_a   1.000
_cell.length_b   1.000
_cell.length_c   1.000
_cell.angle_alpha   90.00
_cell.angle_beta   90.00
_cell.angle_gamma   90.00
#
_symmetry.space_group_name_H-M   'P 1'
#
loop_
_entity.id
_entity.type
_entity.pdbx_description
1 polymer ?
#
loop_
_entity_poly.entity_id
_entity_poly.type
_entity_poly.pdbx_seq_one_letter_code
_entity_poly.pdbx_strand_id
1 'polypeptide(L)'
;MRNDPVLECTNKRGKKSIMNKAAIGLIMNRKLVDKINYLISKEKGTVFKDPGGRINIALVYPNRYSVGMSSLGFQGIYGFLNSMHDVVCERVFLPDEGELLEYIRTNTRLFSLESKRTLDRFDIIAFSVSFENDYPNVVKILKMAKIPVRSIDRDESDPLVIMGGVCAFYNLQS
;
A
#
# COMPACT_ATOMS: atom_id res chain seq x y z
N MET A 1 24.97 -58.97 -7.74
CA MET A 1 24.18 -57.82 -8.24
C MET A 1 23.40 -57.27 -7.06
N ARG A 2 23.71 -56.04 -6.66
CA ARG A 2 23.11 -55.36 -5.50
C ARG A 2 21.80 -54.68 -5.94
N ASN A 3 20.82 -54.75 -5.02
CA ASN A 3 19.70 -53.84 -4.75
C ASN A 3 18.66 -53.57 -5.85
N ASP A 4 17.39 -53.79 -5.48
CA ASP A 4 16.39 -52.71 -5.43
C ASP A 4 15.35 -53.03 -4.33
N PRO A 5 15.38 -52.34 -3.17
CA PRO A 5 14.24 -52.27 -2.27
C PRO A 5 13.33 -51.10 -2.65
N VAL A 6 12.05 -51.40 -2.67
CA VAL A 6 10.91 -50.48 -2.68
C VAL A 6 11.17 -49.27 -1.78
N LEU A 7 11.27 -48.08 -2.36
CA LEU A 7 11.28 -46.81 -1.63
C LEU A 7 9.93 -46.11 -1.78
N GLU A 8 9.14 -46.38 -0.76
CA GLU A 8 7.98 -45.64 -0.28
C GLU A 8 8.26 -44.13 -0.26
N CYS A 9 7.68 -43.39 -1.20
CA CYS A 9 7.85 -41.94 -1.29
C CYS A 9 6.80 -41.26 -0.42
N THR A 10 7.07 -41.21 0.89
CA THR A 10 6.27 -40.50 1.89
C THR A 10 6.24 -39.00 1.60
N ASN A 11 5.05 -38.53 1.23
CA ASN A 11 4.45 -37.21 1.51
C ASN A 11 5.41 -36.05 1.90
N LYS A 12 5.90 -35.29 0.91
CA LYS A 12 6.61 -34.00 1.08
C LYS A 12 5.66 -32.77 1.09
N ARG A 13 4.44 -32.86 1.63
CA ARG A 13 3.52 -31.69 1.73
C ARG A 13 3.70 -30.80 2.98
N GLY A 14 4.68 -31.08 3.84
CA GLY A 14 4.84 -30.38 5.12
C GLY A 14 5.81 -29.20 5.19
N LYS A 15 6.54 -28.85 4.11
CA LYS A 15 7.64 -27.85 4.19
C LYS A 15 7.47 -26.58 3.35
N LYS A 16 6.34 -26.40 2.65
CA LYS A 16 6.12 -25.23 1.78
C LYS A 16 5.47 -24.02 2.47
N SER A 17 4.95 -24.19 3.69
CA SER A 17 4.22 -23.12 4.40
C SER A 17 5.10 -22.18 5.24
N ILE A 18 6.40 -22.45 5.35
CA ILE A 18 7.33 -21.67 6.22
C ILE A 18 8.29 -20.77 5.41
N MET A 19 8.24 -20.85 4.07
CA MET A 19 9.11 -20.11 3.15
C MET A 19 8.50 -18.81 2.58
N ASN A 20 7.40 -18.28 3.15
CA ASN A 20 6.79 -17.02 2.68
C ASN A 20 7.04 -15.78 3.56
N LYS A 21 7.69 -15.92 4.72
CA LYS A 21 8.11 -14.75 5.52
C LYS A 21 9.46 -14.15 5.09
N ALA A 22 10.29 -14.92 4.40
CA ALA A 22 11.68 -14.54 4.11
C ALA A 22 11.86 -13.69 2.83
N ALA A 23 10.91 -13.72 1.90
CA ALA A 23 10.95 -12.90 0.68
C ALA A 23 10.42 -11.46 0.89
N ILE A 24 9.76 -11.19 2.03
CA ILE A 24 9.35 -9.85 2.49
C ILE A 24 10.54 -9.13 3.17
N GLY A 25 11.75 -9.47 2.74
CA GLY A 25 13.03 -8.91 3.18
C GLY A 25 13.47 -7.73 2.34
N LEU A 26 12.55 -6.90 1.85
CA LEU A 26 12.88 -5.67 1.13
C LEU A 26 13.11 -4.58 2.18
N ILE A 27 14.29 -4.59 2.83
CA ILE A 27 14.89 -3.53 3.68
C ILE A 27 13.85 -2.54 4.24
N MET A 28 12.90 -3.03 5.04
CA MET A 28 11.93 -2.14 5.69
C MET A 28 12.46 -1.76 7.06
N ASN A 29 12.52 -0.46 7.31
CA ASN A 29 12.99 0.05 8.58
C ASN A 29 12.04 -0.33 9.73
N ARG A 30 12.58 -1.02 10.75
CA ARG A 30 11.81 -1.51 11.91
C ARG A 30 11.10 -0.38 12.67
N LYS A 31 11.73 0.78 12.82
CA LYS A 31 11.15 1.94 13.52
C LYS A 31 9.91 2.47 12.81
N LEU A 32 9.93 2.52 11.47
CA LEU A 32 8.76 2.91 10.66
C LEU A 32 7.62 1.90 10.80
N VAL A 33 7.94 0.61 10.73
CA VAL A 33 6.95 -0.47 10.86
C VAL A 33 6.30 -0.48 12.26
N ASP A 34 7.10 -0.34 13.32
CA ASP A 34 6.62 -0.33 14.70
C ASP A 34 5.68 0.87 14.96
N LYS A 35 5.99 2.05 14.39
CA LYS A 35 5.12 3.23 14.48
C LYS A 35 3.77 2.98 13.78
N ILE A 36 3.77 2.42 12.58
CA ILE A 36 2.54 2.10 11.84
C ILE A 36 1.69 1.06 12.59
N ASN A 37 2.32 0.02 13.15
CA ASN A 37 1.62 -0.95 13.99
C ASN A 37 0.94 -0.29 15.21
N TYR A 38 1.61 0.68 15.82
CA TYR A 38 1.05 1.44 16.95
C TYR A 38 -0.11 2.36 16.54
N LEU A 39 -0.08 2.95 15.33
CA LEU A 39 -1.19 3.74 14.81
C LEU A 39 -2.42 2.86 14.57
N ILE A 40 -2.23 1.73 13.88
CA ILE A 40 -3.29 0.77 13.56
C ILE A 40 -3.89 0.16 14.83
N SER A 41 -3.09 -0.14 15.85
CA SER A 41 -3.61 -0.73 17.10
C SER A 41 -4.55 0.20 17.87
N LYS A 42 -4.53 1.50 17.58
CA LYS A 42 -5.43 2.50 18.15
C LYS A 42 -6.63 2.80 17.26
N GLU A 43 -6.65 2.30 16.04
CA GLU A 43 -7.67 2.59 15.06
C GLU A 43 -8.83 1.59 15.15
N LYS A 44 -10.05 2.05 14.86
CA LYS A 44 -11.21 1.19 14.60
C LYS A 44 -11.63 1.41 13.15
N GLY A 45 -11.82 0.34 12.39
CA GLY A 45 -12.29 0.41 10.99
C GLY A 45 -11.24 0.07 9.92
N THR A 46 -10.02 -0.31 10.32
CA THR A 46 -9.03 -0.83 9.36
C THR A 46 -9.50 -2.16 8.77
N VAL A 47 -9.62 -2.21 7.45
CA VAL A 47 -10.02 -3.40 6.70
C VAL A 47 -8.78 -4.13 6.18
N PHE A 48 -8.66 -5.41 6.50
CA PHE A 48 -7.64 -6.30 5.96
C PHE A 48 -8.28 -7.29 5.00
N LYS A 49 -7.85 -7.28 3.74
CA LYS A 49 -8.26 -8.24 2.71
C LYS A 49 -7.05 -8.96 2.12
N ASP A 50 -7.25 -10.21 1.73
CA ASP A 50 -6.25 -10.95 0.99
C ASP A 50 -6.13 -10.39 -0.45
N PRO A 51 -4.93 -10.03 -0.92
CA PRO A 51 -4.72 -9.52 -2.28
C PRO A 51 -5.04 -10.51 -3.41
N GLY A 52 -5.19 -11.81 -3.13
CA GLY A 52 -5.25 -12.87 -4.15
C GLY A 52 -6.42 -12.71 -5.12
N GLY A 53 -6.09 -12.50 -6.40
CA GLY A 53 -7.06 -12.40 -7.50
C GLY A 53 -7.91 -11.13 -7.52
N ARG A 54 -7.52 -10.10 -6.76
CA ARG A 54 -8.24 -8.81 -6.63
C ARG A 54 -7.42 -7.66 -7.19
N ILE A 55 -8.09 -6.57 -7.55
CA ILE A 55 -7.45 -5.31 -7.93
C ILE A 55 -6.95 -4.63 -6.65
N ASN A 56 -5.66 -4.33 -6.61
CA ASN A 56 -4.99 -3.69 -5.49
C ASN A 56 -4.87 -2.19 -5.72
N ILE A 57 -5.52 -1.43 -4.86
CA ILE A 57 -5.54 0.02 -4.92
C ILE A 57 -4.83 0.59 -3.70
N ALA A 58 -3.81 1.41 -3.94
CA ALA A 58 -3.23 2.28 -2.92
C ALA A 58 -3.96 3.63 -2.94
N LEU A 59 -4.84 3.84 -1.96
CA LEU A 59 -5.52 5.12 -1.75
C LEU A 59 -4.60 6.06 -0.96
N VAL A 60 -4.07 7.06 -1.64
CA VAL A 60 -3.07 7.98 -1.11
C VAL A 60 -3.72 9.28 -0.69
N TYR A 61 -3.54 9.65 0.59
CA TYR A 61 -3.80 11.00 1.05
C TYR A 61 -2.48 11.79 1.03
N PRO A 62 -2.37 12.87 0.24
CA PRO A 62 -1.13 13.65 0.08
C PRO A 62 -0.80 14.54 1.30
N ASN A 63 -1.16 14.10 2.51
CA ASN A 63 -0.93 14.81 3.76
C ASN A 63 -0.73 13.82 4.91
N ARG A 64 -0.52 14.31 6.12
CA ARG A 64 -0.26 13.51 7.32
C ARG A 64 -1.47 12.62 7.66
N TYR A 65 -1.18 11.48 8.29
CA TYR A 65 -2.18 10.50 8.76
C TYR A 65 -3.34 11.15 9.52
N SER A 66 -3.06 12.02 10.50
CA SER A 66 -4.09 12.66 11.32
C SER A 66 -5.07 13.50 10.49
N VAL A 67 -4.60 14.17 9.44
CA VAL A 67 -5.43 15.01 8.56
C VAL A 67 -6.33 14.14 7.70
N GLY A 68 -5.79 13.10 7.08
CA GLY A 68 -6.60 12.25 6.22
C GLY A 68 -7.55 11.30 6.98
N MET A 69 -7.20 10.92 8.21
CA MET A 69 -8.17 10.24 9.11
C MET A 69 -9.32 11.15 9.55
N SER A 70 -9.12 12.47 9.52
CA SER A 70 -10.17 13.45 9.79
C SER A 70 -10.99 13.80 8.54
N SER A 71 -10.60 13.30 7.35
CA SER A 71 -11.30 13.54 6.10
C SER A 71 -12.38 12.48 5.87
N LEU A 72 -13.64 12.87 6.05
CA LEU A 72 -14.77 11.97 5.86
C LEU A 72 -14.86 11.44 4.41
N GLY A 73 -14.56 12.28 3.42
CA GLY A 73 -14.56 11.86 2.01
C GLY A 73 -13.47 10.81 1.73
N PHE A 74 -12.29 10.96 2.34
CA PHE A 74 -11.23 9.95 2.24
C PHE A 74 -11.64 8.62 2.88
N GLN A 75 -12.21 8.67 4.09
CA GLN A 75 -12.74 7.47 4.75
C GLN A 75 -13.90 6.82 3.96
N GLY A 76 -14.74 7.64 3.32
CA GLY A 76 -15.83 7.19 2.47
C GLY A 76 -15.35 6.43 1.24
N ILE A 77 -14.36 6.96 0.51
CA ILE A 77 -13.75 6.28 -0.64
C ILE A 77 -13.06 4.99 -0.19
N TYR A 78 -12.33 5.03 0.93
CA TYR A 78 -11.70 3.83 1.51
C TYR A 78 -12.72 2.74 1.82
N GLY A 79 -13.84 3.09 2.46
CA GLY A 79 -14.92 2.16 2.78
C GLY A 79 -15.65 1.64 1.54
N PHE A 80 -15.90 2.51 0.55
CA PHE A 80 -16.55 2.14 -0.70
C PHE A 80 -15.70 1.17 -1.53
N LEU A 81 -14.40 1.47 -1.73
CA LEU A 81 -13.50 0.55 -2.44
C LEU A 81 -13.36 -0.77 -1.69
N ASN A 82 -13.32 -0.73 -0.35
CA ASN A 82 -13.30 -1.95 0.45
C ASN A 82 -14.65 -2.65 0.61
N SER A 83 -15.77 -2.11 0.12
CA SER A 83 -17.03 -2.85 0.06
C SER A 83 -17.12 -3.76 -1.17
N MET A 84 -16.37 -3.45 -2.23
CA MET A 84 -16.27 -4.28 -3.44
C MET A 84 -15.50 -5.58 -3.14
N HIS A 85 -16.00 -6.72 -3.63
CA HIS A 85 -15.47 -8.05 -3.28
C HIS A 85 -14.14 -8.38 -3.98
N ASP A 86 -13.93 -7.72 -5.11
CA ASP A 86 -12.89 -7.85 -6.12
C ASP A 86 -11.81 -6.76 -6.00
N VAL A 87 -11.91 -5.89 -4.99
CA VAL A 87 -10.96 -4.81 -4.72
C VAL A 87 -10.37 -4.93 -3.30
N VAL A 88 -9.05 -4.72 -3.21
CA VAL A 88 -8.32 -4.47 -1.96
C VAL A 88 -7.83 -3.04 -1.99
N CYS A 89 -8.32 -2.21 -1.07
CA CYS A 89 -7.88 -0.84 -0.96
C CYS A 89 -7.08 -0.66 0.34
N GLU A 90 -5.85 -0.18 0.21
CA GLU A 90 -4.95 0.11 1.32
C GLU A 90 -4.63 1.61 1.36
N ARG A 91 -4.37 2.14 2.54
CA ARG A 91 -4.14 3.57 2.74
C ARG A 91 -2.66 3.88 2.77
N VAL A 92 -2.32 5.03 2.18
CA VAL A 92 -0.97 5.59 2.18
C VAL A 92 -1.07 7.06 2.53
N PHE A 93 -0.16 7.54 3.38
CA PHE A 93 -0.10 8.95 3.76
C PHE A 93 1.29 9.51 3.50
N LEU A 94 1.37 10.83 3.38
CA LEU A 94 2.65 11.50 3.41
C LEU A 94 3.25 11.40 4.83
N PRO A 95 4.48 10.89 4.99
CA PRO A 95 5.11 10.83 6.30
C PRO A 95 5.36 12.23 6.88
N ASP A 96 5.30 12.35 8.21
CA ASP A 96 5.72 13.56 8.91
C ASP A 96 7.23 13.82 8.73
N GLU A 97 7.71 15.00 9.14
CA GLU A 97 9.12 15.38 8.92
C GLU A 97 10.10 14.39 9.59
N GLY A 98 9.76 13.87 10.76
CA GLY A 98 10.59 12.91 11.48
C GLY A 98 10.66 11.55 10.77
N GLU A 99 9.54 11.09 10.23
CA GLU A 99 9.49 9.87 9.42
C GLU A 99 10.20 10.05 8.08
N LEU A 100 10.01 11.19 7.43
CA LEU A 100 10.61 11.50 6.13
C LEU A 100 12.13 11.37 6.18
N LEU A 101 12.76 11.89 7.24
CA LEU A 101 14.20 11.73 7.47
C LEU A 101 14.61 10.27 7.57
N GLU A 102 13.80 9.44 8.23
CA GLU A 102 14.08 8.01 8.38
C GLU A 102 13.92 7.26 7.04
N TYR A 103 12.89 7.58 6.25
CA TYR A 103 12.71 7.04 4.89
C TYR A 103 13.90 7.36 4.00
N ILE A 104 14.37 8.62 4.01
CA ILE A 104 15.54 9.07 3.24
C ILE A 104 16.81 8.35 3.72
N ARG A 105 17.07 8.35 5.04
CA ARG A 105 18.26 7.74 5.65
C ARG A 105 18.38 6.25 5.33
N THR A 106 17.26 5.56 5.25
CA THR A 106 17.21 4.11 5.06
C THR A 106 16.94 3.70 3.61
N ASN A 107 16.72 4.67 2.72
CA ASN A 107 16.34 4.45 1.33
C ASN A 107 15.10 3.55 1.18
N THR A 108 14.22 3.55 2.20
CA THR A 108 12.99 2.75 2.25
C THR A 108 11.99 3.35 1.26
N ARG A 109 11.35 2.51 0.45
CA ARG A 109 10.24 2.96 -0.42
C ARG A 109 9.01 3.22 0.43
N LEU A 110 8.21 4.21 0.07
CA LEU A 110 6.93 4.44 0.75
C LEU A 110 6.05 3.19 0.65
N PHE A 111 5.35 2.86 1.74
CA PHE A 111 4.52 1.67 1.85
C PHE A 111 3.16 1.96 2.52
N SER A 112 2.20 1.07 2.33
CA SER A 112 0.84 1.16 2.87
C SER A 112 0.76 0.91 4.38
N LEU A 113 -0.32 1.37 5.03
CA LEU A 113 -0.52 1.07 6.45
C LEU A 113 -0.81 -0.40 6.69
N GLU A 114 -1.77 -0.96 5.97
CA GLU A 114 -2.38 -2.25 6.26
C GLU A 114 -1.37 -3.39 6.10
N SER A 115 -0.85 -3.58 4.89
CA SER A 115 0.07 -4.69 4.59
C SER A 115 1.55 -4.29 4.65
N LYS A 116 1.87 -3.00 4.77
CA LYS A 116 3.22 -2.45 4.56
C LYS A 116 3.82 -2.83 3.21
N ARG A 117 2.96 -2.90 2.20
CA ARG A 117 3.36 -3.14 0.81
C ARG A 117 3.81 -1.83 0.18
N THR A 118 4.91 -1.87 -0.56
CA THR A 118 5.43 -0.70 -1.26
C THR A 118 4.52 -0.33 -2.43
N LEU A 119 4.46 0.96 -2.77
CA LEU A 119 3.51 1.49 -3.75
C LEU A 119 3.68 0.90 -5.16
N ASP A 120 4.88 0.45 -5.53
CA ASP A 120 5.19 -0.23 -6.80
C ASP A 120 4.58 -1.64 -6.93
N ARG A 121 3.89 -2.13 -5.90
CA ARG A 121 3.26 -3.47 -5.88
C ARG A 121 1.73 -3.43 -5.92
N PHE A 122 1.17 -2.25 -6.19
CA PHE A 122 -0.25 -2.04 -6.39
C PHE A 122 -0.55 -1.97 -7.89
N ASP A 123 -1.78 -2.31 -8.27
CA ASP A 123 -2.24 -2.16 -9.66
C ASP A 123 -2.57 -0.70 -9.95
N ILE A 124 -3.12 0.00 -8.95
CA ILE A 124 -3.56 1.39 -9.05
C ILE A 124 -3.08 2.18 -7.83
N ILE A 125 -2.58 3.40 -8.06
CA ILE A 125 -2.33 4.42 -7.05
C ILE A 125 -3.32 5.55 -7.26
N ALA A 126 -4.23 5.71 -6.30
CA ALA A 126 -5.28 6.72 -6.35
C ALA A 126 -5.01 7.84 -5.34
N PHE A 127 -4.62 9.01 -5.83
CA PHE A 127 -4.45 10.20 -5.00
C PHE A 127 -5.80 10.87 -4.72
N SER A 128 -6.14 11.04 -3.45
CA SER A 128 -7.31 11.80 -2.98
C SER A 128 -6.84 13.17 -2.48
N VAL A 129 -6.82 14.15 -3.37
CA VAL A 129 -6.37 15.52 -3.11
C VAL A 129 -7.55 16.38 -2.65
N SER A 130 -7.45 16.95 -1.45
CA SER A 130 -8.50 17.81 -0.89
C SER A 130 -8.25 19.29 -1.14
N PHE A 131 -6.98 19.71 -1.26
CA PHE A 131 -6.58 21.12 -1.38
C PHE A 131 -5.47 21.31 -2.42
N GLU A 132 -5.42 22.50 -3.02
CA GLU A 132 -4.39 22.87 -4.00
C GLU A 132 -2.96 22.80 -3.43
N ASN A 133 -2.80 23.11 -2.14
CA ASN A 133 -1.51 23.04 -1.47
C ASN A 133 -0.94 21.61 -1.36
N ASP A 134 -1.74 20.59 -1.66
CA ASP A 134 -1.30 19.19 -1.62
C ASP A 134 -0.71 18.70 -2.96
N TYR A 135 -0.81 19.46 -4.06
CA TYR A 135 -0.23 19.05 -5.36
C TYR A 135 1.28 18.77 -5.30
N PRO A 136 2.12 19.60 -4.63
CA PRO A 136 3.54 19.29 -4.48
C PRO A 136 3.81 17.99 -3.71
N ASN A 137 2.91 17.61 -2.79
CA ASN A 137 3.03 16.40 -2.00
C ASN A 137 2.79 15.14 -2.85
N VAL A 138 1.97 15.21 -3.90
CA VAL A 138 1.81 14.11 -4.88
C VAL A 138 3.15 13.77 -5.52
N VAL A 139 3.86 14.79 -6.03
CA VAL A 139 5.18 14.61 -6.65
C VAL A 139 6.20 14.06 -5.65
N LYS A 140 6.16 14.54 -4.40
CA LYS A 140 7.02 14.05 -3.32
C LYS A 140 6.77 12.56 -3.03
N ILE A 141 5.51 12.14 -2.96
CA ILE A 141 5.13 10.75 -2.73
C ILE A 141 5.61 9.84 -3.86
N LEU A 142 5.41 10.22 -5.12
CA LEU A 142 5.89 9.45 -6.27
C LEU A 142 7.41 9.26 -6.22
N LYS A 143 8.16 10.33 -5.91
CA LYS A 143 9.62 10.25 -5.73
C LYS A 143 10.01 9.30 -4.59
N MET A 144 9.32 9.34 -3.46
CA MET A 144 9.56 8.45 -2.30
C MET A 144 9.20 6.99 -2.59
N ALA A 145 8.19 6.77 -3.43
CA ALA A 145 7.80 5.44 -3.92
C ALA A 145 8.74 4.90 -4.99
N LYS A 146 9.65 5.73 -5.53
CA LYS A 146 10.50 5.44 -6.68
C LYS A 146 9.69 5.13 -7.94
N ILE A 147 8.57 5.85 -8.12
CA ILE A 147 7.70 5.76 -9.29
C ILE A 147 7.95 7.00 -10.16
N PRO A 148 8.12 6.84 -11.49
CA PRO A 148 8.32 7.98 -12.38
C PRO A 148 7.18 9.00 -12.24
N VAL A 149 7.51 10.29 -12.22
CA VAL A 149 6.52 11.36 -12.02
C VAL A 149 5.69 11.59 -13.28
N ARG A 150 6.33 11.57 -14.45
CA ARG A 150 5.66 11.78 -15.73
C ARG A 150 5.12 10.45 -16.24
N SER A 151 3.93 10.47 -16.82
CA SER A 151 3.30 9.28 -17.40
C SER A 151 4.10 8.71 -18.57
N ILE A 152 4.79 9.55 -19.36
CA ILE A 152 5.62 9.12 -20.49
C ILE A 152 6.83 8.28 -20.08
N ASP A 153 7.27 8.40 -18.82
CA ASP A 153 8.39 7.63 -18.29
C ASP A 153 7.92 6.32 -17.62
N ARG A 154 6.63 5.98 -17.69
CA ARG A 154 6.04 4.75 -17.13
C ARG A 154 5.74 3.72 -18.21
N ASP A 155 5.89 2.44 -17.87
CA ASP A 155 5.51 1.32 -18.73
C ASP A 155 4.45 0.41 -18.05
N GLU A 156 4.13 -0.73 -18.66
CA GLU A 156 3.13 -1.68 -18.14
C GLU A 156 3.52 -2.34 -16.79
N SER A 157 4.78 -2.20 -16.36
CA SER A 157 5.24 -2.68 -15.05
C SER A 157 5.03 -1.67 -13.92
N ASP A 158 4.74 -0.41 -14.26
CA ASP A 158 4.41 0.64 -13.30
C ASP A 158 2.91 0.66 -12.96
N PRO A 159 2.54 1.03 -11.73
CA PRO A 159 1.14 1.17 -11.34
C PRO A 159 0.44 2.29 -12.11
N LEU A 160 -0.87 2.10 -12.37
CA LEU A 160 -1.71 3.17 -12.90
C LEU A 160 -1.88 4.27 -11.84
N VAL A 161 -1.39 5.48 -12.14
CA VAL A 161 -1.54 6.63 -11.24
C VAL A 161 -2.74 7.47 -11.65
N ILE A 162 -3.73 7.57 -10.75
CA ILE A 162 -4.89 8.45 -10.89
C ILE A 162 -4.91 9.48 -9.76
N MET A 163 -5.49 10.64 -10.03
CA MET A 163 -5.66 11.71 -9.05
C MET A 163 -7.08 12.26 -9.14
N GLY A 164 -7.75 12.34 -8.00
CA GLY A 164 -9.08 12.91 -7.85
C GLY A 164 -9.24 13.58 -6.49
N GLY A 165 -10.36 14.25 -6.26
CA GLY A 165 -10.66 14.91 -4.99
C GLY A 165 -12.11 14.72 -4.59
N VAL A 166 -12.42 14.99 -3.31
CA VAL A 166 -13.77 14.92 -2.73
C VAL A 166 -14.81 15.75 -3.48
N CYS A 167 -14.38 16.74 -4.28
CA CYS A 167 -15.27 17.52 -5.15
C CYS A 167 -15.81 16.76 -6.37
N ALA A 168 -15.25 15.60 -6.73
CA ALA A 168 -15.77 14.81 -7.86
C ALA A 168 -17.02 13.98 -7.52
N PHE A 169 -17.34 13.80 -6.22
CA PHE A 169 -18.47 12.96 -5.78
C PHE A 169 -19.58 13.71 -5.03
N TYR A 170 -19.38 14.97 -4.61
CA TYR A 170 -20.40 15.70 -3.82
C TYR A 170 -21.51 16.37 -4.64
N ASN A 171 -21.44 16.38 -5.97
CA ASN A 171 -22.50 16.94 -6.83
C ASN A 171 -23.02 15.90 -7.83
N LEU A 172 -23.66 14.83 -7.36
CA LEU A 172 -24.53 14.03 -8.24
C LEU A 172 -26.04 14.24 -7.97
N GLN A 173 -26.42 15.06 -6.99
CA GLN A 173 -27.83 15.38 -6.79
C GLN A 173 -28.01 16.81 -6.27
N SER A 174 -28.18 17.76 -7.21
CA SER A 174 -29.09 18.90 -7.06
C SER A 174 -29.41 19.52 -8.42
#